data_AF-A0A1I3UIL0-F1
#
_entry.id   AF-A0A1I3UIL0-F1
#
_cell.length_a   1.000
_cell.length_b   1.000
_cell.length_c   1.000
_cell.angle_alpha   90.00
_cell.angle_beta   90.00
_cell.angle_gamma   90.00
#
_symmetry.space_group_name_H-M   'P 1'
#
loop_
_entity.id
_entity.type
_entity.pdbx_description
1 polymer ?
#
loop_
_entity_poly.entity_id
_entity_poly.type
_entity_poly.pdbx_seq_one_letter_code
_entity_poly.pdbx_strand_id
1 'polypeptide(L)'
;MKRVGVVLLMAAVALTGCWEQKTKTFQGAVERVENGRISVNCSDEMNRGKRGAIEDIGYVCGIETTPQTVYRDEDGSGLKASDFKAGEVVKVILTKAVDFHASKPGNRYAETLILLHQDAVTREDILLALGEKGLKLTAYDDPDEISLTDAKAQAFVLEDGGELVLYEFPSMLAQEKGWGTLMNEWESRGHRGGTNFNLQRFLLILYAGQTASDSTFGTIQQVMHNLAEY
;
A
#
# COMPACT_ATOMS: atom_id res chain seq x y z
N MET A 1 2.77 1.62 -55.43
CA MET A 1 3.60 2.40 -54.48
C MET A 1 2.88 2.76 -53.17
N LYS A 2 1.62 3.22 -53.16
CA LYS A 2 0.90 3.59 -51.91
C LYS A 2 0.59 2.42 -50.94
N ARG A 3 0.40 1.20 -51.44
CA ARG A 3 0.09 0.02 -50.60
C ARG A 3 1.29 -0.53 -49.83
N VAL A 4 2.51 -0.34 -50.34
CA VAL A 4 3.75 -0.78 -49.67
C VAL A 4 4.06 0.10 -48.45
N GLY A 5 3.76 1.41 -48.53
CA GLY A 5 3.95 2.34 -47.43
C GLY A 5 3.06 2.05 -46.22
N VAL A 6 1.82 1.59 -46.44
CA VAL A 6 0.88 1.25 -45.34
C VAL A 6 1.30 -0.01 -44.59
N VAL A 7 1.82 -1.02 -45.30
CA VAL A 7 2.32 -2.26 -44.67
C VAL A 7 3.60 -1.99 -43.88
N LEU A 8 4.50 -1.14 -44.37
CA LEU A 8 5.68 -0.70 -43.63
C LEU A 8 5.33 0.12 -42.37
N LEU A 9 4.29 0.95 -42.43
CA LEU A 9 3.82 1.73 -41.28
C LEU A 9 3.22 0.83 -40.19
N MET A 10 2.44 -0.20 -40.56
CA MET A 10 1.92 -1.18 -39.59
C MET A 10 3.03 -2.05 -38.98
N ALA A 11 4.04 -2.43 -39.76
CA ALA A 11 5.19 -3.18 -39.26
C ALA A 11 6.06 -2.34 -38.28
N ALA A 12 6.18 -1.03 -38.50
CA ALA A 12 6.90 -0.13 -37.60
C ALA A 12 6.19 0.07 -36.24
N VAL A 13 4.85 0.09 -36.23
CA VAL A 13 4.05 0.18 -34.99
C VAL A 13 4.08 -1.14 -34.20
N ALA A 14 4.29 -2.28 -34.87
CA ALA A 14 4.44 -3.58 -34.22
C ALA A 14 5.84 -3.79 -33.55
N LEU A 15 6.83 -2.94 -33.85
CA LEU A 15 8.20 -3.06 -33.34
C LEU A 15 8.48 -2.25 -32.07
N THR A 16 7.49 -1.55 -31.50
CA THR A 16 7.65 -0.86 -30.20
C THR A 16 7.32 -1.77 -29.01
N GLY A 17 7.14 -3.07 -29.23
CA GLY A 17 6.88 -4.06 -28.19
C GLY A 17 8.17 -4.54 -27.53
N CYS A 18 8.20 -4.48 -26.19
CA CYS A 18 9.28 -4.91 -25.29
C CYS A 18 10.41 -3.88 -25.07
N TRP A 19 10.05 -2.67 -24.64
CA TRP A 19 11.00 -1.83 -23.93
C TRP A 19 11.31 -2.48 -22.58
N GLU A 20 12.58 -2.78 -22.30
CA GLU A 20 13.04 -3.19 -20.97
C GLU A 20 12.50 -2.18 -19.93
N GLN A 21 11.67 -2.65 -19.00
CA GLN A 21 11.05 -1.80 -17.98
C GLN A 21 12.04 -1.50 -16.85
N LYS A 22 13.09 -0.75 -17.15
CA LYS A 22 14.02 -0.27 -16.14
C LYS A 22 13.38 0.88 -15.37
N THR A 23 13.32 0.75 -14.06
CA THR A 23 12.80 1.76 -13.13
C THR A 23 13.91 2.70 -12.72
N LYS A 24 13.74 4.00 -13.01
CA LYS A 24 14.58 5.09 -12.47
C LYS A 24 13.95 5.71 -11.23
N THR A 25 12.62 5.69 -11.14
CA THR A 25 11.86 6.33 -10.07
C THR A 25 10.69 5.46 -9.67
N PHE A 26 10.45 5.36 -8.37
CA PHE A 26 9.29 4.66 -7.80
C PHE A 26 8.91 5.26 -6.45
N GLN A 27 7.77 4.84 -5.92
CA GLN A 27 7.31 5.22 -4.59
C GLN A 27 7.09 3.99 -3.73
N GLY A 28 7.17 4.17 -2.41
CA GLY A 28 6.82 3.12 -1.46
C GLY A 28 7.03 3.55 -0.02
N ALA A 29 6.41 2.80 0.90
CA ALA A 29 6.59 3.01 2.33
C ALA A 29 8.01 2.60 2.77
N VAL A 30 8.61 3.39 3.66
CA VAL A 30 9.87 3.05 4.30
C VAL A 30 9.61 1.93 5.31
N GLU A 31 10.26 0.79 5.11
CA GLU A 31 10.19 -0.35 6.01
C GLU A 31 11.20 -0.20 7.15
N ARG A 32 12.38 0.34 6.81
CA ARG A 32 13.48 0.51 7.76
C ARG A 32 14.52 1.50 7.25
N VAL A 33 15.13 2.23 8.17
CA VAL A 33 16.30 3.07 7.92
C VAL A 33 17.48 2.52 8.72
N GLU A 34 18.54 2.14 8.02
CA GLU A 34 19.81 1.67 8.58
C GLU A 34 20.95 2.56 8.06
N ASN A 35 22.12 2.53 8.72
CA ASN A 35 23.25 3.38 8.33
C ASN A 35 23.66 3.12 6.87
N GLY A 36 23.41 4.10 6.01
CA GLY A 36 23.75 4.04 4.58
C GLY A 36 22.72 3.31 3.72
N ARG A 37 21.61 2.80 4.26
CA ARG A 37 20.61 2.05 3.49
C ARG A 37 19.19 2.29 3.99
N ILE A 38 18.27 2.53 3.06
CA ILE A 38 16.83 2.61 3.33
C ILE A 38 16.14 1.43 2.66
N SER A 39 15.37 0.66 3.43
CA SER A 39 14.51 -0.39 2.93
C SER A 39 13.14 0.19 2.64
N VAL A 40 12.63 0.00 1.43
CA VAL A 40 11.37 0.56 0.94
C VAL A 40 10.52 -0.55 0.34
N ASN A 41 9.21 -0.54 0.59
CA ASN A 41 8.26 -1.40 -0.08
C ASN A 41 8.31 -1.12 -1.59
N CYS A 42 8.62 -2.14 -2.38
CA CYS A 42 8.71 -2.04 -3.83
C CYS A 42 7.81 -3.06 -4.53
N SER A 43 6.75 -3.51 -3.85
CA SER A 43 5.84 -4.54 -4.34
C SER A 43 5.22 -4.13 -5.68
N ASP A 44 4.78 -2.88 -5.79
CA ASP A 44 4.21 -2.32 -7.02
C ASP A 44 5.19 -2.40 -8.19
N GLU A 45 6.46 -2.06 -7.95
CA GLU A 45 7.50 -2.14 -8.97
C GLU A 45 7.85 -3.59 -9.33
N MET A 46 7.92 -4.48 -8.34
CA MET A 46 8.21 -5.91 -8.54
C MET A 46 7.07 -6.65 -9.24
N ASN A 47 5.85 -6.14 -9.15
CA ASN A 47 4.66 -6.68 -9.79
C ASN A 47 4.23 -5.92 -11.04
N ARG A 48 4.90 -4.81 -11.37
CA ARG A 48 4.60 -4.01 -12.54
C ARG A 48 4.62 -4.86 -13.81
N GLY A 49 3.53 -4.79 -14.57
CA GLY A 49 3.41 -5.51 -15.84
C GLY A 49 3.19 -7.02 -15.75
N LYS A 50 3.19 -7.61 -14.54
CA LYS A 50 2.78 -9.02 -14.37
C LYS A 50 1.29 -9.18 -14.69
N ARG A 51 0.94 -10.34 -15.27
CA ARG A 51 -0.44 -10.73 -15.58
C ARG A 51 -0.70 -12.10 -14.96
N GLY A 52 -1.88 -12.31 -14.38
CA GLY A 52 -2.26 -13.55 -13.70
C GLY A 52 -2.19 -13.42 -12.18
N ALA A 53 -2.09 -14.56 -11.47
CA ALA A 53 -1.98 -14.57 -10.02
C ALA A 53 -0.68 -13.86 -9.59
N ILE A 54 -0.84 -12.72 -8.94
CA ILE A 54 0.25 -12.01 -8.26
C ILE A 54 0.31 -12.59 -6.85
N GLU A 55 1.47 -13.14 -6.47
CA GLU A 55 1.68 -13.57 -5.10
C GLU A 55 1.58 -12.34 -4.19
N ASP A 56 0.72 -12.41 -3.17
CA ASP A 56 0.47 -11.34 -2.19
C ASP A 56 1.64 -11.18 -1.19
N ILE A 57 2.85 -11.47 -1.63
CA ILE A 57 4.07 -11.37 -0.86
C ILE A 57 4.62 -9.96 -1.06
N GLY A 58 4.63 -9.17 0.01
CA GLY A 58 5.27 -7.86 0.01
C GLY A 58 6.75 -7.97 -0.34
N TYR A 59 7.22 -7.17 -1.31
CA TYR A 59 8.62 -7.09 -1.68
C TYR A 59 9.28 -5.86 -1.05
N VAL A 60 10.39 -6.09 -0.34
CA VAL A 60 11.20 -5.02 0.26
C VAL A 60 12.49 -4.82 -0.55
N CYS A 61 12.69 -3.61 -1.03
CA CYS A 61 13.89 -3.22 -1.77
C CYS A 61 14.80 -2.37 -0.89
N GLY A 62 16.06 -2.81 -0.75
CA GLY A 62 17.08 -1.96 -0.15
C GLY A 62 17.66 -0.98 -1.15
N ILE A 63 17.74 0.28 -0.73
CA ILE A 63 18.24 1.42 -1.46
C ILE A 63 19.44 1.96 -0.71
N GLU A 64 20.61 1.84 -1.33
CA GLU A 64 21.86 2.39 -0.81
C GLU A 64 21.84 3.91 -0.92
N THR A 65 22.30 4.57 0.14
CA THR A 65 22.46 6.02 0.20
C THR A 65 23.94 6.35 0.30
N THR A 66 24.35 7.49 -0.26
CA THR A 66 25.74 7.95 -0.27
C THR A 66 25.79 9.40 0.24
N PRO A 67 26.98 9.95 0.51
CA PRO A 67 27.10 11.37 0.86
C PRO A 67 26.58 12.34 -0.21
N GLN A 68 26.35 11.87 -1.44
CA GLN A 68 25.78 12.65 -2.54
C GLN A 68 24.26 12.49 -2.67
N THR A 69 23.64 11.57 -1.92
CA THR A 69 22.18 11.41 -1.94
C THR A 69 21.52 12.68 -1.43
N VAL A 70 20.58 13.22 -2.22
CA VAL A 70 19.79 14.38 -1.85
C VAL A 70 18.55 13.94 -1.08
N TYR A 71 18.31 14.53 0.07
CA TYR A 71 17.13 14.29 0.90
C TYR A 71 16.28 15.56 0.90
N ARG A 72 14.99 15.44 0.61
CA ARG A 72 14.05 16.58 0.62
C ARG A 72 12.61 16.16 0.86
N ASP A 73 11.75 17.11 1.18
CA ASP A 73 10.29 16.94 1.11
C ASP A 73 9.76 17.28 -0.31
N GLU A 74 8.45 17.18 -0.49
CA GLU A 74 7.76 17.52 -1.75
C GLU A 74 7.88 19.00 -2.14
N ASP A 75 7.95 19.89 -1.16
CA ASP A 75 8.13 21.34 -1.37
C ASP A 75 9.57 21.69 -1.77
N GLY A 76 10.49 20.73 -1.67
CA GLY A 76 11.89 20.87 -2.02
C GLY A 76 12.79 21.33 -0.87
N SER A 77 12.27 21.41 0.36
CA SER A 77 13.06 21.72 1.55
C SER A 77 14.05 20.60 1.81
N GLY A 78 15.30 20.96 2.13
CA GLY A 78 16.34 19.99 2.44
C GLY A 78 16.06 19.24 3.75
N LEU A 79 16.10 17.92 3.69
CA LEU A 79 15.98 17.02 4.84
C LEU A 79 17.31 16.34 5.14
N LYS A 80 17.36 15.55 6.21
CA LYS A 80 18.44 14.64 6.56
C LYS A 80 17.91 13.21 6.53
N ALA A 81 18.81 12.24 6.43
CA ALA A 81 18.46 10.81 6.47
C ALA A 81 17.67 10.43 7.74
N SER A 82 17.89 11.12 8.87
CA SER A 82 17.18 10.89 10.13
C SER A 82 15.71 11.33 10.13
N ASP A 83 15.32 12.15 9.15
CA ASP A 83 13.95 12.65 9.05
C ASP A 83 13.02 11.61 8.40
N PHE A 84 13.58 10.62 7.72
CA PHE A 84 12.88 9.50 7.11
C PHE A 84 12.67 8.40 8.15
N LYS A 85 11.42 7.98 8.34
CA LYS A 85 11.04 7.01 9.37
C LYS A 85 10.26 5.86 8.79
N ALA A 86 10.29 4.73 9.51
CA ALA A 86 9.48 3.58 9.16
C ALA A 86 7.99 3.98 9.09
N GLY A 87 7.37 3.63 7.98
CA GLY A 87 5.99 3.90 7.63
C GLY A 87 5.75 5.18 6.84
N GLU A 88 6.74 6.04 6.63
CA GLU A 88 6.57 7.19 5.75
C GLU A 88 6.67 6.77 4.28
N VAL A 89 5.88 7.39 3.40
CA VAL A 89 5.98 7.14 1.96
C VAL A 89 7.04 8.04 1.34
N VAL A 90 7.90 7.43 0.54
CA VAL A 90 8.98 8.13 -0.13
C VAL A 90 8.92 7.89 -1.62
N LYS A 91 9.25 8.93 -2.39
CA LYS A 91 9.62 8.78 -3.78
C LYS A 91 11.13 8.62 -3.88
N VAL A 92 11.54 7.48 -4.41
CA VAL A 92 12.93 7.12 -4.64
C VAL A 92 13.29 7.44 -6.07
N ILE A 93 14.33 8.24 -6.26
CA ILE A 93 14.98 8.46 -7.57
C ILE A 93 16.34 7.78 -7.49
N LEU A 94 16.54 6.72 -8.27
CA LEU A 94 17.78 5.97 -8.33
C LEU A 94 18.81 6.72 -9.17
N THR A 95 20.11 6.55 -8.93
CA THR A 95 21.20 7.10 -9.77
C THR A 95 21.21 6.51 -11.19
N LYS A 96 20.77 5.26 -11.35
CA LYS A 96 20.63 4.58 -12.64
C LYS A 96 19.33 3.80 -12.67
N ALA A 97 18.73 3.66 -13.85
CA ALA A 97 17.54 2.84 -14.02
C ALA A 97 17.89 1.35 -13.82
N VAL A 98 17.10 0.64 -13.02
CA VAL A 98 17.33 -0.76 -12.64
C VAL A 98 16.15 -1.62 -13.08
N ASP A 99 16.42 -2.82 -13.57
CA ASP A 99 15.39 -3.84 -13.80
C ASP A 99 15.11 -4.58 -12.49
N PHE A 100 13.88 -4.45 -11.98
CA PHE A 100 13.44 -5.08 -10.74
C PHE A 100 13.15 -6.58 -10.92
N HIS A 101 12.92 -7.05 -12.15
CA HIS A 101 12.63 -8.45 -12.45
C HIS A 101 13.88 -9.26 -12.82
N ALA A 102 15.05 -8.62 -12.86
CA ALA A 102 16.31 -9.30 -13.13
C ALA A 102 16.59 -10.37 -12.08
N SER A 103 17.04 -11.56 -12.50
CA SER A 103 17.41 -12.66 -11.59
C SER A 103 18.55 -12.31 -10.63
N LYS A 104 19.34 -11.27 -10.97
CA LYS A 104 20.36 -10.66 -10.12
C LYS A 104 20.21 -9.15 -10.19
N PRO A 105 19.34 -8.54 -9.39
CA PRO A 105 19.21 -7.10 -9.36
C PRO A 105 20.51 -6.51 -8.82
N GLY A 106 21.10 -5.56 -9.56
CA GLY A 106 22.28 -4.84 -9.11
C GLY A 106 21.98 -3.96 -7.88
N ASN A 107 23.02 -3.43 -7.25
CA ASN A 107 22.86 -2.45 -6.18
C ASN A 107 22.08 -1.23 -6.66
N ARG A 108 21.12 -0.78 -5.85
CA ARG A 108 20.26 0.37 -6.13
C ARG A 108 20.76 1.53 -5.28
N TYR A 109 21.28 2.58 -5.90
CA TYR A 109 21.77 3.78 -5.18
C TYR A 109 20.79 4.93 -5.37
N ALA A 110 20.40 5.60 -4.30
CA ALA A 110 19.57 6.80 -4.35
C ALA A 110 20.35 8.02 -4.83
N GLU A 111 19.82 8.66 -5.87
CA GLU A 111 20.18 10.02 -6.26
C GLU A 111 19.41 11.03 -5.41
N THR A 112 18.11 10.79 -5.24
CA THR A 112 17.23 11.64 -4.41
C THR A 112 16.20 10.79 -3.71
N LEU A 113 15.95 11.11 -2.44
CA LEU A 113 14.84 10.61 -1.65
C LEU A 113 13.94 11.80 -1.32
N ILE A 114 12.67 11.69 -1.71
CA ILE A 114 11.66 12.71 -1.47
C ILE A 114 10.66 12.13 -0.47
N LEU A 115 10.58 12.72 0.71
CA LEU A 115 9.53 12.40 1.67
C LEU A 115 8.22 12.98 1.15
N LEU A 116 7.22 12.12 0.95
CA LEU A 116 5.90 12.54 0.48
C LEU A 116 5.04 12.92 1.69
N HIS A 117 4.36 14.06 1.60
CA HIS A 117 3.31 14.41 2.52
C HIS A 117 2.13 13.49 2.23
N GLN A 118 1.76 12.67 3.20
CA GLN A 118 0.46 12.03 3.18
C GLN A 118 -0.40 12.83 4.15
N ASP A 119 -1.54 13.32 3.65
CA ASP A 119 -2.53 13.81 4.58
C ASP A 119 -2.89 12.65 5.51
N ALA A 120 -2.77 12.88 6.81
CA ALA A 120 -3.02 11.83 7.79
C ALA A 120 -4.50 11.49 7.71
N VAL A 121 -4.83 10.31 7.18
CA VAL A 121 -6.21 9.82 7.16
C VAL A 121 -6.68 9.73 8.61
N THR A 122 -7.87 10.25 8.87
CA THR A 122 -8.52 10.14 10.17
C THR A 122 -9.59 9.06 10.12
N ARG A 123 -10.05 8.64 11.31
CA ARG A 123 -11.21 7.74 11.39
C ARG A 123 -12.44 8.39 10.76
N GLU A 124 -12.59 9.69 10.97
CA GLU A 124 -13.68 10.50 10.43
C GLU A 124 -13.65 10.51 8.90
N ASP A 125 -12.49 10.61 8.26
CA ASP A 125 -12.36 10.54 6.79
C ASP A 125 -12.81 9.19 6.26
N ILE A 126 -12.43 8.10 6.93
CA ILE A 126 -12.86 6.74 6.56
C ILE A 126 -14.38 6.61 6.67
N LEU A 127 -14.95 6.99 7.81
CA LEU A 127 -16.40 6.88 8.05
C LEU A 127 -17.21 7.76 7.10
N LEU A 128 -16.72 8.98 6.83
CA LEU A 128 -17.33 9.88 5.86
C LEU A 128 -17.30 9.27 4.46
N ALA A 129 -16.16 8.79 3.99
CA ALA A 129 -16.02 8.23 2.65
C ALA A 129 -16.86 6.96 2.45
N LEU A 130 -16.99 6.11 3.47
CA LEU A 130 -17.91 4.97 3.46
C LEU A 130 -19.37 5.45 3.36
N GLY A 131 -19.75 6.45 4.16
CA GLY A 131 -21.08 7.05 4.16
C GLY A 131 -21.45 7.71 2.82
N GLU A 132 -20.52 8.42 2.19
CA GLU A 132 -20.71 9.05 0.87
C GLU A 132 -20.93 8.02 -0.25
N LYS A 133 -20.39 6.80 -0.09
CA LYS A 133 -20.68 5.67 -0.98
C LYS A 133 -21.98 4.94 -0.64
N GLY A 134 -22.74 5.41 0.34
CA GLY A 134 -24.04 4.88 0.72
C GLY A 134 -23.99 3.75 1.75
N LEU A 135 -22.83 3.46 2.34
CA LEU A 135 -22.74 2.51 3.46
C LEU A 135 -23.24 3.19 4.73
N LYS A 136 -24.27 2.62 5.34
CA LYS A 136 -24.73 3.06 6.66
C LYS A 136 -24.16 2.15 7.73
N LEU A 137 -23.51 2.77 8.69
CA LEU A 137 -22.78 2.14 9.77
C LEU A 137 -23.44 2.49 11.08
N THR A 138 -23.82 1.49 11.87
CA THR A 138 -24.35 1.69 13.23
C THR A 138 -23.31 1.21 14.23
N ALA A 139 -22.72 2.12 14.99
CA ALA A 139 -21.73 1.78 16.01
C ALA A 139 -22.38 1.00 17.16
N TYR A 140 -21.65 0.01 17.69
CA TYR A 140 -22.04 -0.75 18.88
C TYR A 140 -20.80 -1.18 19.66
N ASP A 141 -21.00 -1.56 20.93
CA ASP A 141 -19.98 -2.18 21.76
C ASP A 141 -19.99 -3.68 21.50
N ASP A 142 -18.96 -4.21 20.83
CA ASP A 142 -18.84 -5.63 20.53
C ASP A 142 -18.15 -6.38 21.69
N PRO A 143 -18.85 -7.26 22.41
CA PRO A 143 -18.25 -8.04 23.48
C PRO A 143 -17.21 -9.06 22.98
N ASP A 144 -17.24 -9.41 21.69
CA ASP A 144 -16.35 -10.40 21.07
C ASP A 144 -15.16 -9.76 20.33
N GLU A 145 -15.03 -8.42 20.40
CA GLU A 145 -13.92 -7.68 19.81
C GLU A 145 -12.57 -8.23 20.29
N ILE A 146 -11.65 -8.43 19.35
CA ILE A 146 -10.26 -8.75 19.68
C ILE A 146 -9.56 -7.44 20.05
N SER A 147 -9.30 -7.23 21.34
CA SER A 147 -8.49 -6.11 21.82
C SER A 147 -7.02 -6.31 21.40
N LEU A 148 -6.54 -5.43 20.53
CA LEU A 148 -5.13 -5.40 20.11
C LEU A 148 -4.37 -4.35 20.93
N THR A 149 -3.18 -4.72 21.40
CA THR A 149 -2.31 -3.81 22.15
C THR A 149 -2.07 -2.52 21.35
N ASP A 150 -2.24 -1.38 22.01
CA ASP A 150 -2.08 -0.03 21.45
C ASP A 150 -3.08 0.35 20.34
N ALA A 151 -4.06 -0.48 19.99
CA ALA A 151 -5.10 -0.12 19.04
C ALA A 151 -6.35 0.41 19.74
N LYS A 152 -7.00 1.40 19.14
CA LYS A 152 -8.39 1.75 19.44
C LYS A 152 -9.28 1.08 18.41
N ALA A 153 -10.23 0.25 18.81
CA ALA A 153 -11.20 -0.30 17.88
C ALA A 153 -12.59 0.34 18.05
N GLN A 154 -13.39 0.20 16.99
CA GLN A 154 -14.81 0.50 16.97
C GLN A 154 -15.50 -0.49 16.05
N ALA A 155 -16.51 -1.18 16.57
CA ALA A 155 -17.36 -2.07 15.80
C ALA A 155 -18.58 -1.35 15.22
N PHE A 156 -19.00 -1.78 14.03
CA PHE A 156 -20.15 -1.27 13.30
C PHE A 156 -20.95 -2.41 12.68
N VAL A 157 -22.28 -2.30 12.75
CA VAL A 157 -23.19 -3.13 11.96
C VAL A 157 -23.58 -2.38 10.68
N LEU A 158 -23.50 -3.08 9.55
CA LEU A 158 -23.93 -2.65 8.22
C LEU A 158 -25.42 -2.98 8.01
N GLU A 159 -26.10 -2.24 7.14
CA GLU A 159 -27.52 -2.49 6.83
C GLU A 159 -27.81 -3.90 6.27
N ASP A 160 -26.84 -4.51 5.60
CA ASP A 160 -26.96 -5.87 5.08
C ASP A 160 -26.67 -6.96 6.13
N GLY A 161 -26.36 -6.56 7.36
CA GLY A 161 -26.04 -7.46 8.48
C GLY A 161 -24.56 -7.80 8.62
N GLY A 162 -23.70 -7.28 7.74
CA GLY A 162 -22.25 -7.40 7.91
C GLY A 162 -21.74 -6.67 9.15
N GLU A 163 -20.65 -7.17 9.72
CA GLU A 163 -19.95 -6.53 10.84
C GLU A 163 -18.59 -6.01 10.37
N LEU A 164 -18.32 -4.73 10.66
CA LEU A 164 -17.08 -4.06 10.31
C LEU A 164 -16.42 -3.57 11.60
N VAL A 165 -15.18 -4.00 11.85
CA VAL A 165 -14.37 -3.48 12.96
C VAL A 165 -13.24 -2.64 12.39
N LEU A 166 -13.13 -1.40 12.87
CA LEU A 166 -12.06 -0.48 12.49
C LEU A 166 -11.07 -0.36 13.65
N TYR A 167 -9.85 -0.84 13.44
CA TYR A 167 -8.72 -0.65 14.35
C TYR A 167 -7.88 0.54 13.93
N GLU A 168 -7.58 1.42 14.88
CA GLU A 168 -6.69 2.56 14.73
C GLU A 168 -5.45 2.37 15.61
N PHE A 169 -4.29 2.29 14.98
CA PHE A 169 -3.00 2.15 15.63
C PHE A 169 -2.28 3.49 15.77
N PRO A 170 -1.28 3.59 16.68
CA PRO A 170 -0.46 4.78 16.83
C PRO A 170 0.51 4.99 15.66
N SER A 171 0.79 3.94 14.87
CA SER A 171 1.64 4.00 13.68
C SER A 171 1.39 2.81 12.74
N MET A 172 1.85 2.89 11.49
CA MET A 172 1.77 1.75 10.55
C MET A 172 2.57 0.55 11.04
N LEU A 173 3.75 0.76 11.64
CA LEU A 173 4.53 -0.33 12.24
C LEU A 173 3.77 -1.04 13.37
N ALA A 174 2.98 -0.29 14.15
CA ALA A 174 2.12 -0.89 15.17
C ALA A 174 0.96 -1.67 14.54
N GLN A 175 0.40 -1.18 13.43
CA GLN A 175 -0.63 -1.88 12.65
C GLN A 175 -0.13 -3.21 12.08
N GLU A 176 1.08 -3.25 11.50
CA GLU A 176 1.69 -4.49 10.99
C GLU A 176 1.90 -5.53 12.10
N LYS A 177 2.36 -5.09 13.28
CA LYS A 177 2.51 -5.97 14.45
C LYS A 177 1.15 -6.44 14.98
N GLY A 178 0.19 -5.52 15.04
CA GLY A 178 -1.18 -5.78 15.46
C GLY A 178 -1.87 -6.79 14.57
N TRP A 179 -1.63 -6.75 13.25
CA TRP A 179 -2.12 -7.75 12.30
C TRP A 179 -1.65 -9.17 12.65
N GLY A 180 -0.37 -9.35 12.95
CA GLY A 180 0.16 -10.66 13.37
C GLY A 180 -0.50 -11.17 14.65
N THR A 181 -0.75 -10.29 15.62
CA THR A 181 -1.49 -10.65 16.84
C THR A 181 -2.95 -10.99 16.55
N LEU A 182 -3.62 -10.18 15.74
CA LEU A 182 -5.01 -10.40 15.35
C LEU A 182 -5.18 -11.78 14.71
N MET A 183 -4.33 -12.15 13.75
CA MET A 183 -4.43 -13.44 13.07
C MET A 183 -4.29 -14.64 14.03
N ASN A 184 -3.35 -14.56 14.98
CA ASN A 184 -3.17 -15.61 15.99
C ASN A 184 -4.41 -15.75 16.91
N GLU A 185 -4.93 -14.62 17.39
CA GLU A 185 -6.13 -14.59 18.24
C GLU A 185 -7.37 -15.05 17.47
N TRP A 186 -7.50 -14.64 16.21
CA TRP A 186 -8.60 -14.95 15.31
C TRP A 186 -8.73 -16.45 15.06
N GLU A 187 -7.61 -17.13 14.77
CA GLU A 187 -7.57 -18.58 14.61
C GLU A 187 -7.98 -19.31 15.89
N SER A 188 -7.56 -18.80 17.06
CA SER A 188 -7.85 -19.43 18.35
C SER A 188 -9.34 -19.39 18.74
N ARG A 189 -10.08 -18.37 18.29
CA ARG A 189 -11.51 -18.17 18.59
C ARG A 189 -12.44 -18.87 17.60
N GLY A 190 -11.92 -19.48 16.54
CA GLY A 190 -12.72 -20.23 15.56
C GLY A 190 -13.63 -19.36 14.68
N HIS A 191 -13.32 -18.06 14.53
CA HIS A 191 -14.06 -17.16 13.65
C HIS A 191 -13.97 -17.62 12.19
N ARG A 192 -15.11 -17.64 11.49
CA ARG A 192 -15.20 -18.08 10.09
C ARG A 192 -14.96 -16.92 9.12
N GLY A 193 -13.69 -16.63 8.85
CA GLY A 193 -13.27 -15.75 7.76
C GLY A 193 -13.60 -14.26 7.96
N GLY A 194 -12.73 -13.42 7.43
CA GLY A 194 -12.91 -11.98 7.35
C GLY A 194 -12.05 -11.43 6.23
N THR A 195 -12.46 -10.30 5.66
CA THR A 195 -11.61 -9.55 4.74
C THR A 195 -10.99 -8.39 5.49
N ASN A 196 -9.67 -8.29 5.43
CA ASN A 196 -8.95 -7.14 5.94
C ASN A 196 -8.71 -6.08 4.85
N PHE A 197 -8.74 -4.83 5.26
CA PHE A 197 -8.32 -3.69 4.45
C PHE A 197 -7.33 -2.85 5.27
N ASN A 198 -6.17 -2.58 4.67
CA ASN A 198 -5.10 -1.82 5.31
C ASN A 198 -5.08 -0.40 4.73
N LEU A 199 -5.05 0.61 5.59
CA LEU A 199 -4.93 2.00 5.17
C LEU A 199 -4.12 2.77 6.21
N GLN A 200 -2.90 3.16 5.86
CA GLN A 200 -1.97 3.82 6.79
C GLN A 200 -1.90 3.09 8.15
N ARG A 201 -2.27 3.77 9.24
CA ARG A 201 -2.31 3.23 10.62
C ARG A 201 -3.64 2.54 10.96
N PHE A 202 -4.50 2.30 9.99
CA PHE A 202 -5.81 1.67 10.18
C PHE A 202 -5.85 0.26 9.59
N LEU A 203 -6.54 -0.62 10.29
CA LEU A 203 -6.88 -1.97 9.83
C LEU A 203 -8.39 -2.11 9.97
N LEU A 204 -9.07 -2.31 8.84
CA LEU A 204 -10.51 -2.57 8.83
C LEU A 204 -10.71 -4.06 8.59
N ILE A 205 -11.56 -4.69 9.40
CA ILE A 205 -11.93 -6.09 9.25
C ILE A 205 -13.42 -6.19 9.00
N LEU A 206 -13.79 -6.64 7.80
CA LEU A 206 -15.15 -7.01 7.48
C LEU A 206 -15.33 -8.50 7.80
N TYR A 207 -16.09 -8.81 8.84
CA TYR A 207 -16.38 -10.19 9.24
C TYR A 207 -17.35 -10.81 8.25
N ALA A 208 -16.98 -11.98 7.71
CA ALA A 208 -17.77 -12.69 6.71
C ALA A 208 -18.85 -13.56 7.38
N GLY A 209 -19.81 -12.93 8.05
CA GLY A 209 -20.95 -13.61 8.66
C GLY A 209 -22.08 -13.93 7.69
N GLN A 210 -21.87 -14.64 6.57
CA GLN A 210 -22.90 -14.98 5.55
C GLN A 210 -23.81 -13.82 5.01
N THR A 211 -23.60 -12.56 5.40
CA THR A 211 -24.59 -11.48 5.26
C THR A 211 -24.06 -10.24 4.52
N ALA A 212 -22.77 -9.92 4.62
CA ALA A 212 -22.19 -8.83 3.85
C ALA A 212 -22.22 -9.15 2.34
N SER A 213 -22.83 -8.26 1.55
CA SER A 213 -22.96 -8.45 0.10
C SER A 213 -21.64 -8.20 -0.64
N ASP A 214 -21.46 -8.83 -1.81
CA ASP A 214 -20.32 -8.54 -2.70
C ASP A 214 -20.23 -7.04 -3.05
N SER A 215 -21.37 -6.34 -3.05
CA SER A 215 -21.44 -4.90 -3.29
C SER A 215 -20.87 -4.08 -2.13
N THR A 216 -21.10 -4.50 -0.89
CA THR A 216 -20.55 -3.90 0.32
C THR A 216 -19.04 -4.04 0.34
N PHE A 217 -18.55 -5.25 0.07
CA PHE A 217 -17.12 -5.53 -0.08
C PHE A 217 -16.47 -4.64 -1.14
N GLY A 218 -17.03 -4.60 -2.36
CA GLY A 218 -16.48 -3.81 -3.47
C GLY A 218 -16.47 -2.31 -3.15
N THR A 219 -17.47 -1.83 -2.41
CA THR A 219 -17.54 -0.44 -1.96
C THR A 219 -16.45 -0.11 -0.96
N ILE A 220 -16.26 -0.94 0.07
CA ILE A 220 -15.19 -0.76 1.06
C ILE A 220 -13.83 -0.78 0.36
N GLN A 221 -13.59 -1.75 -0.53
CA GLN A 221 -12.34 -1.83 -1.29
C GLN A 221 -12.08 -0.55 -2.09
N GLN A 222 -13.10 -0.01 -2.77
CA GLN A 222 -12.97 1.23 -3.54
C GLN A 222 -12.66 2.43 -2.65
N VAL A 223 -13.32 2.55 -1.49
CA VAL A 223 -13.06 3.64 -0.54
C VAL A 223 -11.63 3.59 -0.02
N MET A 224 -11.17 2.40 0.37
CA MET A 224 -9.80 2.20 0.86
C MET A 224 -8.75 2.51 -0.21
N HIS A 225 -9.00 2.08 -1.45
CA HIS A 225 -8.10 2.41 -2.57
C HIS A 225 -8.03 3.91 -2.81
N ASN A 226 -9.17 4.60 -2.85
CA ASN A 226 -9.19 6.05 -3.07
C ASN A 226 -8.49 6.81 -1.95
N LEU A 227 -8.70 6.42 -0.68
CA LEU A 227 -8.04 7.08 0.45
C LEU A 227 -6.53 6.80 0.53
N ALA A 228 -6.05 5.73 -0.11
CA ALA A 228 -4.62 5.41 -0.17
C ALA A 228 -3.88 6.21 -1.26
N GLU A 229 -4.59 6.83 -2.21
CA GLU A 229 -4.00 7.66 -3.27
C GLU A 229 -3.72 9.11 -2.84
N TYR A 230 -4.19 9.53 -1.66
CA TYR A 230 -4.00 10.86 -1.05
C TYR A 230 -3.16 10.75 0.23
#